data_AF-A0ABD3Q845-F1
#
_entry.id   AF-A0ABD3Q845-F1
#
_cell.length_a   1.000
_cell.length_b   1.000
_cell.length_c   1.000
_cell.angle_alpha   90.00
_cell.angle_beta   90.00
_cell.angle_gamma   90.00
#
_symmetry.space_group_name_H-M   'P 1'
#
loop_
_entity.id
_entity.type
_entity.pdbx_description
1 polymer ?
#
loop_
_entity_poly.entity_id
_entity_poly.type
_entity_poly.pdbx_seq_one_letter_code
_entity_poly.pdbx_strand_id
1 'polypeptide(L)'
;MKLSTALSFIRAIITTTSLGIKPPSVHATPGGCFATTTALQAAVEAFDSEGCASNSNCATQLTWGPINDWCTSLINDMSYLFSNLTSFNEDISGWDTSSVTNMQGMFLSAEVFNQDISGWNTAAVQDMSYMFYYAFEFNQTLSGWDTSSVTNMEKMFYYAYYFNGDISGWDTGNVRKMNYMFYSCDGFNQDISSWNTGSVTTMKGMFYQAYSFNQDLSGWNTGRVTNMVDMFDSAYVFNGDISGWNTSSVTDMEYMFYSAEAFNRDLSGWDTSSVTNMYFMFSSAYAFNGDISGWNTLSVINMENVFYGASAFNRDISGWNTESVTTMAGMLCYASAFNQDISGWDTGSVNTMYDMFNGASVFNVDISGWDISSVTNMESMFYNAHTFNQDLCRWKDNFPYNSAFGIFVNSGCTNKGTPIDSSSTFCAAGSNCVVPSESPSKSPSMSPTQNPTKQLTSCPALNVRSIRITSSSEYIQMFEFRAYTDSGVEVAQDKTATQSSTYNNKLKFVASMAVDGDSSTFSHTERSGSIWEVVKCNGNLAW
;
A
#
# COMPACT_ATOMS: atom_id res chain seq x y z
N MET A 1 -15.80 -12.68 -13.73
CA MET A 1 -14.76 -13.27 -14.59
C MET A 1 -13.54 -13.50 -13.73
N LYS A 2 -13.26 -14.75 -13.35
CA LYS A 2 -12.04 -15.11 -12.61
C LYS A 2 -10.93 -15.33 -13.63
N LEU A 3 -9.90 -14.49 -13.64
CA LEU A 3 -8.66 -14.80 -14.34
C LEU A 3 -7.80 -15.64 -13.38
N SER A 4 -7.78 -16.96 -13.59
CA SER A 4 -6.68 -17.79 -13.10
C SER A 4 -5.56 -17.72 -14.12
N THR A 5 -4.51 -16.96 -13.84
CA THR A 5 -3.25 -17.04 -14.57
C THR A 5 -2.52 -18.29 -14.13
N ALA A 6 -2.77 -19.39 -14.85
CA ALA A 6 -1.90 -20.55 -14.83
C ALA A 6 -0.56 -20.14 -15.47
N LEU A 7 0.48 -19.92 -14.66
CA LEU A 7 1.85 -19.87 -15.16
C LEU A 7 2.28 -21.30 -15.49
N SER A 8 2.36 -21.59 -16.78
CA SER A 8 3.05 -22.75 -17.32
C SER A 8 4.55 -22.61 -17.05
N PHE A 9 5.07 -23.35 -16.07
CA PHE A 9 6.51 -23.48 -15.90
C PHE A 9 7.09 -24.49 -16.91
N ILE A 10 8.17 -24.04 -17.55
CA ILE A 10 9.03 -24.82 -18.43
C ILE A 10 9.50 -26.06 -17.67
N ARG A 11 9.09 -27.24 -18.15
CA ARG A 11 9.64 -28.53 -17.73
C ARG A 11 11.13 -28.59 -18.11
N ALA A 12 12.02 -28.40 -17.15
CA ALA A 12 13.32 -29.02 -17.20
C ALA A 12 13.15 -30.49 -16.80
N ILE A 13 12.83 -31.35 -17.77
CA ILE A 13 13.01 -32.80 -17.60
C ILE A 13 14.52 -33.02 -17.55
N ILE A 14 15.09 -33.00 -16.34
CA ILE A 14 16.37 -33.65 -16.11
C ILE A 14 16.07 -35.15 -16.02
N THR A 15 16.06 -35.83 -17.16
CA THR A 15 16.24 -37.28 -17.18
C THR A 15 17.67 -37.58 -16.75
N THR A 16 17.90 -37.75 -15.44
CA THR A 16 19.01 -38.59 -15.00
C THR A 16 18.61 -40.03 -15.23
N THR A 17 19.07 -40.61 -16.34
CA THR A 17 19.22 -42.06 -16.43
C THR A 17 20.15 -42.48 -15.29
N SER A 18 19.59 -43.05 -14.23
CA SER A 18 20.36 -43.76 -13.21
C SER A 18 21.02 -44.96 -13.89
N LEU A 19 22.28 -44.80 -14.29
CA LEU A 19 23.18 -45.93 -14.41
C LEU A 19 23.35 -46.45 -12.99
N GLY A 20 22.88 -47.67 -12.75
CA GLY A 20 22.92 -48.33 -11.46
C GLY A 20 24.34 -48.36 -10.89
N ILE A 21 24.65 -47.38 -10.06
CA ILE A 21 25.74 -47.44 -9.10
C ILE A 21 25.05 -47.61 -7.76
N LYS A 22 25.00 -48.86 -7.31
CA LYS A 22 24.62 -49.22 -5.94
C LYS A 22 25.44 -48.34 -4.99
N PRO A 23 24.82 -47.52 -4.13
CA PRO A 23 25.56 -46.72 -3.16
C PRO A 23 26.42 -47.66 -2.30
N PRO A 24 27.62 -47.22 -1.87
CA PRO A 24 28.45 -48.00 -0.97
C PRO A 24 27.63 -48.31 0.29
N SER A 25 27.64 -49.57 0.71
CA SER A 25 26.91 -50.03 1.87
C SER A 25 27.52 -49.44 3.15
N VAL A 26 27.07 -48.25 3.54
CA VAL A 26 27.30 -47.72 4.88
C VAL A 26 26.25 -48.39 5.77
N HIS A 27 26.64 -49.51 6.37
CA HIS A 27 25.80 -50.27 7.29
C HIS A 27 25.49 -49.41 8.52
N ALA A 28 24.31 -48.82 8.59
CA ALA A 28 23.60 -48.87 9.85
C ALA A 28 22.98 -50.29 9.92
N THR A 29 23.24 -50.99 11.02
CA THR A 29 22.64 -52.31 11.28
C THR A 29 21.12 -52.15 11.39
N PRO A 30 20.31 -53.12 10.96
CA PRO A 30 18.86 -53.10 11.24
C PRO A 30 18.63 -52.86 12.74
N GLY A 31 17.95 -51.75 13.08
CA GLY A 31 17.75 -51.30 14.47
C GLY A 31 18.85 -50.42 15.07
N GLY A 32 19.83 -49.97 14.28
CA GLY A 32 20.87 -49.00 14.68
C GLY A 32 20.59 -47.59 14.16
N CYS A 33 21.13 -46.58 14.84
CA CYS A 33 20.96 -45.17 14.46
C CYS A 33 21.66 -44.83 13.15
N PHE A 34 21.10 -43.89 12.39
CA PHE A 34 21.74 -43.34 11.20
C PHE A 34 23.03 -42.63 11.60
N ALA A 35 24.16 -43.06 11.03
CA ALA A 35 25.48 -42.52 11.37
C ALA A 35 25.81 -41.21 10.63
N THR A 36 25.14 -40.94 9.51
CA THR A 36 25.40 -39.76 8.66
C THR A 36 24.10 -39.25 8.03
N THR A 37 24.05 -37.94 7.77
CA THR A 37 22.96 -37.29 7.02
C THR A 37 22.75 -37.93 5.65
N THR A 38 23.83 -38.31 4.95
CA THR A 38 23.74 -39.00 3.66
C THR A 38 23.03 -40.34 3.74
N ALA A 39 23.26 -41.11 4.81
CA ALA A 39 22.58 -42.40 5.00
C ALA A 39 21.08 -42.21 5.28
N LEU A 40 20.73 -41.20 6.08
CA LEU A 40 19.34 -40.83 6.35
C LEU A 40 18.64 -40.32 5.08
N GLN A 41 19.29 -39.44 4.31
CA GLN A 41 18.80 -38.94 3.02
C GLN A 41 18.49 -40.07 2.05
N ALA A 42 19.41 -41.01 1.87
CA ALA A 42 19.21 -42.15 0.99
C ALA A 42 18.03 -43.03 1.44
N ALA A 43 17.80 -43.17 2.75
CA ALA A 43 16.65 -43.91 3.28
C ALA A 43 15.34 -43.15 3.06
N VAL A 44 15.31 -41.83 3.21
CA VAL A 44 14.14 -40.98 2.91
C VAL A 44 13.77 -41.02 1.43
N GLU A 45 14.76 -40.89 0.53
CA GLU A 45 14.54 -41.00 -0.93
C GLU A 45 14.05 -42.40 -1.34
N ALA A 46 14.60 -43.45 -0.73
CA ALA A 46 14.13 -44.82 -0.94
C ALA A 46 12.68 -44.98 -0.43
N PHE A 47 12.36 -44.43 0.74
CA PHE A 47 11.02 -44.46 1.32
C PHE A 47 9.98 -43.86 0.36
N ASP A 48 10.26 -42.68 -0.19
CA ASP A 48 9.37 -41.99 -1.13
C ASP A 48 9.24 -42.76 -2.46
N SER A 49 10.37 -43.11 -3.07
CA SER A 49 10.40 -43.79 -4.38
C SER A 49 9.74 -45.17 -4.38
N GLU A 50 9.73 -45.86 -3.23
CA GLU A 50 9.06 -47.15 -3.04
C GLU A 50 7.57 -47.01 -2.67
N GLY A 51 7.07 -45.78 -2.48
CA GLY A 51 5.69 -45.52 -2.09
C GLY A 51 5.35 -46.02 -0.69
N CYS A 52 6.34 -46.03 0.22
CA CYS A 52 6.22 -46.63 1.55
C CYS A 52 5.10 -46.03 2.41
N ALA A 53 4.75 -44.75 2.19
CA ALA A 53 3.60 -44.08 2.81
C ALA A 53 2.29 -44.88 2.69
N SER A 54 2.11 -45.56 1.56
CA SER A 54 0.90 -46.35 1.27
C SER A 54 1.12 -47.86 1.33
N ASN A 55 2.35 -48.31 1.60
CA ASN A 55 2.76 -49.70 1.51
C ASN A 55 3.71 -50.08 2.64
N SER A 56 3.16 -50.68 3.70
CA SER A 56 3.94 -51.13 4.86
C SER A 56 4.93 -52.28 4.58
N ASN A 57 4.91 -52.86 3.37
CA ASN A 57 5.80 -53.94 2.94
C ASN A 57 6.88 -53.47 1.96
N CYS A 58 7.06 -52.16 1.78
CA CYS A 58 8.17 -51.65 0.97
C CYS A 58 9.53 -52.04 1.59
N ALA A 59 10.59 -52.10 0.77
CA ALA A 59 11.88 -52.60 1.21
C ALA A 59 12.50 -51.73 2.31
N THR A 60 12.26 -50.41 2.25
CA THR A 60 12.73 -49.45 3.25
C THR A 60 12.09 -49.69 4.61
N GLN A 61 10.77 -49.85 4.69
CA GLN A 61 10.09 -50.19 5.96
C GLN A 61 10.50 -51.57 6.48
N LEU A 62 10.74 -52.56 5.61
CA LEU A 62 11.25 -53.87 6.04
C LEU A 62 12.68 -53.78 6.61
N THR A 63 13.46 -52.79 6.18
CA THR A 63 14.86 -52.60 6.61
C THR A 63 14.97 -51.78 7.88
N TRP A 64 14.22 -50.67 7.97
CA TRP A 64 14.35 -49.66 9.02
C TRP A 64 13.17 -49.61 9.98
N GLY A 65 12.07 -50.30 9.68
CA GLY A 65 10.81 -50.16 10.40
C GLY A 65 10.03 -48.91 9.98
N PRO A 66 8.94 -48.58 10.71
CA PRO A 66 8.16 -47.37 10.51
C PRO A 66 9.05 -46.13 10.59
N ILE A 67 8.81 -45.12 9.73
CA ILE A 67 9.65 -43.93 9.65
C ILE A 67 9.73 -43.15 10.97
N ASN A 68 8.65 -43.14 11.75
CA ASN A 68 8.62 -42.47 13.05
C ASN A 68 9.60 -43.08 14.08
N ASP A 69 9.95 -44.36 13.93
CA ASP A 69 10.81 -45.11 14.85
C ASP A 69 12.30 -45.04 14.46
N TRP A 70 12.64 -44.31 13.40
CA TRP A 70 14.01 -44.20 12.92
C TRP A 70 14.90 -43.47 13.93
N CYS A 71 16.02 -44.09 14.32
CA CYS A 71 16.94 -43.44 15.26
C CYS A 71 17.84 -42.40 14.57
N THR A 72 17.58 -41.12 14.85
CA THR A 72 18.28 -39.95 14.28
C THR A 72 19.22 -39.24 15.25
N SER A 73 19.45 -39.77 16.45
CA SER A 73 20.17 -39.08 17.56
C SER A 73 21.62 -38.65 17.27
N LEU A 74 22.25 -39.24 16.25
CA LEU A 74 23.61 -38.90 15.81
C LEU A 74 23.66 -37.87 14.66
N ILE A 75 22.50 -37.46 14.14
CA ILE A 75 22.40 -36.54 13.01
C ILE A 75 22.43 -35.10 13.53
N ASN A 76 23.36 -34.31 13.00
CA ASN A 76 23.52 -32.90 13.35
C ASN A 76 23.13 -31.92 12.22
N ASP A 77 22.88 -32.45 11.01
CA ASP A 77 22.45 -31.71 9.84
C ASP A 77 21.28 -32.47 9.19
N MET A 78 20.11 -31.84 9.16
CA MET A 78 18.89 -32.34 8.51
C MET A 78 18.49 -31.47 7.32
N SER A 79 19.42 -30.69 6.78
CA SER A 79 19.13 -29.80 5.67
C SER A 79 18.63 -30.58 4.45
N TYR A 80 17.58 -30.02 3.82
CA TYR A 80 16.95 -30.54 2.59
C TYR A 80 16.42 -31.97 2.64
N LEU A 81 16.26 -32.56 3.82
CA LEU A 81 15.99 -33.99 3.96
C LEU A 81 14.74 -34.48 3.21
N PHE A 82 13.66 -33.72 3.31
CA PHE A 82 12.38 -33.98 2.65
C PHE A 82 12.13 -33.02 1.47
N SER A 83 13.18 -32.44 0.91
CA SER A 83 13.03 -31.44 -0.15
C SER A 83 12.44 -32.06 -1.43
N ASN A 84 11.43 -31.38 -2.00
CA ASN A 84 10.67 -31.77 -3.19
C ASN A 84 9.84 -33.06 -3.03
N LEU A 85 9.68 -33.58 -1.82
CA LEU A 85 8.77 -34.70 -1.56
C LEU A 85 7.34 -34.15 -1.39
N THR A 86 6.74 -33.74 -2.50
CA THR A 86 5.48 -32.97 -2.52
C THR A 86 4.30 -33.67 -1.88
N SER A 87 4.32 -35.00 -1.78
CA SER A 87 3.29 -35.84 -1.14
C SER A 87 3.65 -36.33 0.26
N PHE A 88 4.83 -35.97 0.79
CA PHE A 88 5.29 -36.46 2.09
C PHE A 88 4.48 -35.83 3.24
N ASN A 89 3.86 -36.67 4.06
CA ASN A 89 3.11 -36.23 5.26
C ASN A 89 3.12 -37.31 6.35
N GLU A 90 4.22 -38.04 6.50
CA GLU A 90 4.33 -39.13 7.47
C GLU A 90 4.72 -38.63 8.86
N ASP A 91 4.25 -39.31 9.90
CA ASP A 91 4.59 -39.00 11.29
C ASP A 91 6.09 -39.22 11.54
N ILE A 92 6.75 -38.15 12.00
CA ILE A 92 8.16 -38.08 12.37
C ILE A 92 8.35 -37.40 13.74
N SER A 93 7.29 -37.33 14.53
CA SER A 93 7.30 -36.73 15.87
C SER A 93 8.27 -37.41 16.83
N GLY A 94 8.58 -38.69 16.60
CA GLY A 94 9.49 -39.52 17.39
C GLY A 94 10.97 -39.33 17.11
N TRP A 95 11.34 -38.52 16.11
CA TRP A 95 12.73 -38.28 15.76
C TRP A 95 13.47 -37.48 16.84
N ASP A 96 14.69 -37.90 17.16
CA ASP A 96 15.59 -37.15 18.04
C ASP A 96 16.29 -36.05 17.25
N THR A 97 15.96 -34.80 17.56
CA THR A 97 16.52 -33.58 16.95
C THR A 97 17.51 -32.84 17.87
N SER A 98 17.81 -33.37 19.06
CA SER A 98 18.60 -32.67 20.09
C SER A 98 20.04 -32.33 19.68
N SER A 99 20.61 -33.06 18.70
CA SER A 99 21.94 -32.82 18.16
C SER A 99 21.94 -31.94 16.89
N VAL A 100 20.76 -31.59 16.36
CA VAL A 100 20.61 -30.93 15.06
C VAL A 100 20.95 -29.45 15.18
N THR A 101 21.84 -28.99 14.31
CA THR A 101 22.30 -27.60 14.22
C THR A 101 21.84 -26.91 12.94
N ASN A 102 21.49 -27.69 11.91
CA ASN A 102 21.07 -27.19 10.60
C ASN A 102 19.76 -27.88 10.16
N MET A 103 18.70 -27.10 9.97
CA MET A 103 17.40 -27.54 9.44
C MET A 103 17.05 -26.81 8.12
N GLN A 104 18.06 -26.23 7.46
CA GLN A 104 17.86 -25.47 6.24
C GLN A 104 17.07 -26.26 5.20
N GLY A 105 15.95 -25.73 4.73
CA GLY A 105 15.19 -26.33 3.63
C GLY A 105 14.66 -27.74 3.90
N MET A 106 14.59 -28.20 5.16
CA MET A 106 14.25 -29.58 5.50
C MET A 106 12.95 -30.06 4.84
N PHE A 107 11.93 -29.19 4.76
CA PHE A 107 10.64 -29.42 4.09
C PHE A 107 10.43 -28.53 2.86
N LEU A 108 11.51 -28.10 2.20
CA LEU A 108 11.44 -27.29 0.98
C LEU A 108 10.59 -27.99 -0.09
N SER A 109 9.45 -27.41 -0.46
CA SER A 109 8.48 -27.96 -1.42
C SER A 109 7.85 -29.29 -0.97
N ALA A 110 7.79 -29.58 0.33
CA ALA A 110 6.96 -30.65 0.87
C ALA A 110 5.51 -30.15 1.02
N GLU A 111 4.84 -29.97 -0.12
CA GLU A 111 3.61 -29.19 -0.28
C GLU A 111 2.48 -29.56 0.71
N VAL A 112 2.32 -30.85 1.01
CA VAL A 112 1.24 -31.37 1.87
C VAL A 112 1.68 -31.69 3.30
N PHE A 113 2.94 -31.43 3.67
CA PHE A 113 3.46 -31.76 4.98
C PHE A 113 2.78 -30.90 6.06
N ASN A 114 2.16 -31.56 7.04
CA ASN A 114 1.45 -30.90 8.14
C ASN A 114 1.41 -31.76 9.42
N GLN A 115 2.44 -32.58 9.65
CA GLN A 115 2.53 -33.40 10.86
C GLN A 115 3.03 -32.61 12.07
N ASP A 116 2.55 -33.00 13.26
CA ASP A 116 2.96 -32.38 14.52
C ASP A 116 4.43 -32.66 14.83
N ILE A 117 5.21 -31.58 14.87
CA ILE A 117 6.64 -31.55 15.20
C ILE A 117 6.92 -30.62 16.38
N SER A 118 5.89 -30.25 17.15
CA SER A 118 6.00 -29.35 18.30
C SER A 118 6.87 -29.91 19.42
N GLY A 119 7.02 -31.24 19.49
CA GLY A 119 7.82 -31.95 20.49
C GLY A 119 9.32 -32.04 20.21
N TRP A 120 9.79 -31.54 19.06
CA TRP A 120 11.21 -31.56 18.71
C TRP A 120 12.06 -30.66 19.60
N ASN A 121 13.29 -31.09 19.87
CA ASN A 121 14.27 -30.29 20.60
C ASN A 121 15.11 -29.47 19.60
N THR A 122 14.83 -28.17 19.52
CA THR A 122 15.49 -27.25 18.57
C THR A 122 16.59 -26.40 19.20
N ALA A 123 16.94 -26.60 20.47
CA ALA A 123 17.84 -25.69 21.22
C ALA A 123 19.24 -25.53 20.59
N ALA A 124 19.70 -26.53 19.84
CA ALA A 124 20.98 -26.51 19.15
C ALA A 124 20.92 -25.95 17.71
N VAL A 125 19.71 -25.72 17.16
CA VAL A 125 19.50 -25.31 15.77
C VAL A 125 19.96 -23.86 15.57
N GLN A 126 20.77 -23.63 14.53
CA GLN A 126 21.33 -22.33 14.19
C GLN A 126 20.78 -21.78 12.88
N ASP A 127 20.40 -22.65 11.94
CA ASP A 127 19.85 -22.30 10.63
C ASP A 127 18.51 -23.02 10.39
N MET A 128 17.45 -22.22 10.23
CA MET A 128 16.09 -22.64 9.85
C MET A 128 15.65 -22.02 8.53
N SER A 129 16.59 -21.46 7.75
CA SER A 129 16.26 -20.82 6.48
C SER A 129 15.60 -21.81 5.52
N TYR A 130 14.61 -21.34 4.77
CA TYR A 130 13.85 -22.14 3.80
C TYR A 130 13.10 -23.37 4.38
N MET A 131 13.05 -23.57 5.71
CA MET A 131 12.62 -24.85 6.32
C MET A 131 11.26 -25.33 5.81
N PHE A 132 10.26 -24.45 5.68
CA PHE A 132 8.90 -24.72 5.19
C PHE A 132 8.58 -23.94 3.91
N TYR A 133 9.60 -23.61 3.12
CA TYR A 133 9.42 -22.92 1.85
C TYR A 133 8.57 -23.78 0.89
N TYR A 134 7.46 -23.26 0.37
CA TYR A 134 6.44 -24.00 -0.40
C TYR A 134 5.76 -25.19 0.34
N ALA A 135 5.80 -25.25 1.68
CA ALA A 135 5.00 -26.21 2.44
C ALA A 135 3.57 -25.66 2.63
N PHE A 136 2.77 -25.70 1.55
CA PHE A 136 1.48 -25.02 1.45
C PHE A 136 0.52 -25.32 2.61
N GLU A 137 0.42 -26.59 3.00
CA GLU A 137 -0.53 -27.09 4.01
C GLU A 137 0.00 -27.00 5.46
N PHE A 138 1.26 -26.61 5.66
CA PHE A 138 1.86 -26.60 6.99
C PHE A 138 1.21 -25.55 7.90
N ASN A 139 0.63 -25.98 9.02
CA ASN A 139 -0.05 -25.09 9.96
C ASN A 139 -0.02 -25.62 11.41
N GLN A 140 1.09 -26.24 11.82
CA GLN A 140 1.24 -26.74 13.18
C GLN A 140 1.75 -25.66 14.14
N THR A 141 1.41 -25.77 15.42
CA THR A 141 2.00 -24.91 16.46
C THR A 141 3.45 -25.26 16.70
N LEU A 142 4.30 -24.24 16.85
CA LEU A 142 5.74 -24.39 17.09
C LEU A 142 6.17 -23.65 18.36
N SER A 143 5.22 -23.38 19.27
CA SER A 143 5.44 -22.62 20.51
C SER A 143 6.41 -23.30 21.48
N GLY A 144 6.58 -24.62 21.38
CA GLY A 144 7.52 -25.41 22.20
C GLY A 144 8.98 -25.38 21.73
N TRP A 145 9.26 -24.79 20.56
CA TRP A 145 10.62 -24.74 20.02
C TRP A 145 11.48 -23.70 20.74
N ASP A 146 12.70 -24.11 21.11
CA ASP A 146 13.74 -23.20 21.56
C ASP A 146 14.49 -22.65 20.33
N THR A 147 14.30 -21.36 20.04
CA THR A 147 14.95 -20.67 18.92
C THR A 147 16.13 -19.79 19.35
N SER A 148 16.54 -19.85 20.63
CA SER A 148 17.55 -18.94 21.18
C SER A 148 18.92 -19.03 20.50
N SER A 149 19.24 -20.17 19.86
CA SER A 149 20.48 -20.37 19.08
C SER A 149 20.35 -19.99 17.60
N VAL A 150 19.13 -19.72 17.11
CA VAL A 150 18.88 -19.52 15.68
C VAL A 150 19.39 -18.15 15.24
N THR A 151 20.13 -18.13 14.13
CA THR A 151 20.67 -16.90 13.53
C THR A 151 20.07 -16.58 12.16
N ASN A 152 19.49 -17.58 11.49
CA ASN A 152 18.97 -17.47 10.13
C ASN A 152 17.57 -18.10 10.02
N MET A 153 16.57 -17.26 9.74
CA MET A 153 15.18 -17.63 9.46
C MET A 153 14.72 -17.13 8.08
N GLU A 154 15.68 -16.80 7.19
CA GLU A 154 15.38 -16.33 5.84
C GLU A 154 14.41 -17.28 5.13
N LYS A 155 13.29 -16.74 4.63
CA LYS A 155 12.29 -17.48 3.85
C LYS A 155 11.74 -18.75 4.50
N MET A 156 11.74 -18.84 5.83
CA MET A 156 11.33 -20.04 6.55
C MET A 156 9.90 -20.50 6.19
N PHE A 157 8.95 -19.56 6.03
CA PHE A 157 7.55 -19.83 5.68
C PHE A 157 7.14 -19.21 4.33
N TYR A 158 8.10 -19.05 3.43
CA TYR A 158 7.88 -18.47 2.11
C TYR A 158 6.92 -19.35 1.30
N TYR A 159 5.78 -18.80 0.88
CA TYR A 159 4.65 -19.52 0.27
C TYR A 159 4.06 -20.65 1.15
N ALA A 160 4.17 -20.60 2.48
CA ALA A 160 3.43 -21.50 3.36
C ALA A 160 1.99 -20.97 3.55
N TYR A 161 1.15 -21.08 2.52
CA TYR A 161 -0.12 -20.35 2.40
C TYR A 161 -1.02 -20.39 3.64
N TYR A 162 -1.14 -21.56 4.29
CA TYR A 162 -2.04 -21.73 5.43
C TYR A 162 -1.37 -21.57 6.79
N PHE A 163 -0.07 -21.28 6.84
CA PHE A 163 0.65 -21.21 8.09
C PHE A 163 0.16 -20.04 8.96
N ASN A 164 -0.35 -20.39 10.14
CA ASN A 164 -0.77 -19.49 11.20
C ASN A 164 -0.58 -20.15 12.58
N GLY A 165 0.37 -21.08 12.69
CA GLY A 165 0.68 -21.78 13.94
C GLY A 165 1.38 -20.85 14.93
N ASP A 166 1.10 -21.02 16.23
CA ASP A 166 1.66 -20.17 17.27
C ASP A 166 3.20 -20.26 17.33
N ILE A 167 3.83 -19.09 17.19
CA ILE A 167 5.28 -18.81 17.26
C ILE A 167 5.59 -17.60 18.16
N SER A 168 4.61 -17.17 18.97
CA SER A 168 4.70 -15.97 19.82
C SER A 168 5.79 -16.08 20.89
N GLY A 169 6.14 -17.31 21.30
CA GLY A 169 7.12 -17.61 22.34
C GLY A 169 8.58 -17.72 21.86
N TRP A 170 8.86 -17.54 20.58
CA TRP A 170 10.22 -17.68 20.04
C TRP A 170 11.18 -16.60 20.56
N ASP A 171 12.38 -17.03 20.98
CA ASP A 171 13.49 -16.12 21.24
C ASP A 171 14.20 -15.78 19.92
N THR A 172 13.98 -14.56 19.43
CA THR A 172 14.58 -14.08 18.17
C THR A 172 15.80 -13.19 18.38
N GLY A 173 16.31 -13.03 19.61
CA GLY A 173 17.38 -12.07 19.91
C GLY A 173 18.70 -12.33 19.16
N ASN A 174 18.94 -13.59 18.79
CA ASN A 174 20.10 -14.01 18.00
C ASN A 174 19.86 -14.06 16.49
N VAL A 175 18.63 -13.88 16.03
CA VAL A 175 18.31 -13.90 14.60
C VAL A 175 18.86 -12.64 13.93
N ARG A 176 19.51 -12.85 12.77
CA ARG A 176 20.12 -11.77 11.96
C ARG A 176 19.44 -11.62 10.60
N LYS A 177 18.89 -12.73 10.06
CA LYS A 177 18.22 -12.78 8.75
C LYS A 177 16.78 -13.26 8.91
N MET A 178 15.83 -12.43 8.51
CA MET A 178 14.39 -12.72 8.47
C MET A 178 13.75 -12.29 7.14
N ASN A 179 14.56 -11.96 6.12
CA ASN A 179 14.04 -11.48 4.86
C ASN A 179 13.11 -12.53 4.23
N TYR A 180 11.97 -12.05 3.72
CA TYR A 180 10.94 -12.84 3.08
C TYR A 180 10.37 -14.00 3.92
N MET A 181 10.47 -13.96 5.25
CA MET A 181 10.06 -15.08 6.11
C MET A 181 8.59 -15.50 5.91
N PHE A 182 7.67 -14.54 5.74
CA PHE A 182 6.23 -14.76 5.55
C PHE A 182 5.73 -14.27 4.18
N TYR A 183 6.61 -14.24 3.19
CA TYR A 183 6.22 -13.89 1.81
C TYR A 183 5.13 -14.86 1.32
N SER A 184 4.02 -14.31 0.82
CA SER A 184 2.82 -15.05 0.38
C SER A 184 2.34 -16.09 1.40
N CYS A 185 2.43 -15.76 2.69
CA CYS A 185 1.90 -16.55 3.79
C CYS A 185 0.49 -16.06 4.12
N ASP A 186 -0.46 -16.31 3.21
CA ASP A 186 -1.80 -15.71 3.17
C ASP A 186 -2.55 -15.75 4.50
N GLY A 187 -2.46 -16.87 5.24
CA GLY A 187 -3.15 -17.10 6.50
C GLY A 187 -2.47 -16.52 7.74
N PHE A 188 -1.24 -16.01 7.63
CA PHE A 188 -0.44 -15.63 8.79
C PHE A 188 -0.95 -14.34 9.45
N ASN A 189 -1.29 -14.44 10.73
CA ASN A 189 -1.70 -13.30 11.55
C ASN A 189 -1.44 -13.55 13.06
N GLN A 190 -0.38 -14.30 13.40
CA GLN A 190 -0.02 -14.55 14.80
C GLN A 190 0.64 -13.34 15.46
N ASP A 191 0.36 -13.15 16.74
CA ASP A 191 1.01 -12.11 17.55
C ASP A 191 2.51 -12.41 17.70
N ILE A 192 3.32 -11.53 17.12
CA ILE A 192 4.78 -11.52 17.14
C ILE A 192 5.33 -10.22 17.73
N SER A 193 4.50 -9.49 18.47
CA SER A 193 4.87 -8.21 19.11
C SER A 193 6.00 -8.36 20.14
N SER A 194 6.16 -9.56 20.71
CA SER A 194 7.19 -9.93 21.70
C SER A 194 8.58 -10.15 21.11
N TRP A 195 8.71 -10.27 19.78
CA TRP A 195 9.96 -10.64 19.15
C TRP A 195 11.04 -9.56 19.31
N ASN A 196 12.26 -10.00 19.62
CA ASN A 196 13.43 -9.13 19.66
C ASN A 196 14.07 -9.05 18.27
N THR A 197 13.84 -7.94 17.57
CA THR A 197 14.39 -7.69 16.23
C THR A 197 15.67 -6.84 16.23
N GLY A 198 16.22 -6.50 17.40
CA GLY A 198 17.31 -5.51 17.53
C GLY A 198 18.64 -5.89 16.86
N SER A 199 18.74 -7.11 16.34
CA SER A 199 19.91 -7.59 15.60
C SER A 199 19.67 -7.77 14.10
N VAL A 200 18.45 -7.56 13.62
CA VAL A 200 18.07 -7.66 12.20
C VAL A 200 18.53 -6.41 11.46
N THR A 201 19.12 -6.59 10.27
CA THR A 201 19.61 -5.47 9.43
C THR A 201 18.79 -5.27 8.16
N THR A 202 17.98 -6.25 7.77
CA THR A 202 17.08 -6.17 6.61
C THR A 202 15.75 -6.82 6.94
N MET A 203 14.66 -6.12 6.63
CA MET A 203 13.27 -6.60 6.76
C MET A 203 12.61 -6.78 5.39
N LYS A 204 13.44 -6.87 4.33
CA LYS A 204 12.99 -6.94 2.94
C LYS A 204 11.92 -8.03 2.74
N GLY A 205 10.77 -7.62 2.22
CA GLY A 205 9.65 -8.47 1.84
C GLY A 205 9.13 -9.42 2.91
N MET A 206 9.37 -9.15 4.20
CA MET A 206 9.05 -10.08 5.28
C MET A 206 7.57 -10.48 5.28
N PHE A 207 6.66 -9.55 4.97
CA PHE A 207 5.20 -9.75 4.89
C PHE A 207 4.63 -9.45 3.50
N TYR A 208 5.45 -9.54 2.45
CA TYR A 208 5.00 -9.40 1.06
C TYR A 208 3.85 -10.37 0.79
N GLN A 209 2.70 -9.91 0.29
CA GLN A 209 1.50 -10.72 0.05
C GLN A 209 1.01 -11.53 1.26
N ALA A 210 1.34 -11.12 2.49
CA ALA A 210 0.75 -11.70 3.71
C ALA A 210 -0.67 -11.12 3.92
N TYR A 211 -1.63 -11.56 3.09
CA TYR A 211 -2.93 -10.91 2.93
C TYR A 211 -3.76 -10.74 4.21
N SER A 212 -3.56 -11.60 5.22
CA SER A 212 -4.31 -11.55 6.49
C SER A 212 -3.56 -10.84 7.62
N PHE A 213 -2.30 -10.44 7.42
CA PHE A 213 -1.43 -9.96 8.49
C PHE A 213 -1.81 -8.54 8.94
N ASN A 214 -2.09 -8.36 10.24
CA ASN A 214 -2.50 -7.07 10.83
C ASN A 214 -2.16 -6.97 12.32
N GLN A 215 -0.92 -7.31 12.69
CA GLN A 215 -0.48 -7.30 14.09
C GLN A 215 0.21 -6.00 14.49
N ASP A 216 0.15 -5.66 15.78
CA ASP A 216 0.92 -4.57 16.37
C ASP A 216 2.41 -4.95 16.44
N LEU A 217 3.26 -4.10 15.85
CA LEU A 217 4.72 -4.29 15.81
C LEU A 217 5.46 -3.11 16.47
N SER A 218 4.77 -2.32 17.28
CA SER A 218 5.34 -1.16 17.96
C SER A 218 6.49 -1.52 18.91
N GLY A 219 6.53 -2.76 19.41
CA GLY A 219 7.60 -3.29 20.27
C GLY A 219 8.89 -3.65 19.53
N TRP A 220 8.89 -3.68 18.20
CA TRP A 220 10.06 -4.08 17.42
C TRP A 220 11.16 -3.02 17.44
N ASN A 221 12.41 -3.47 17.59
CA ASN A 221 13.58 -2.61 17.48
C ASN A 221 14.12 -2.65 16.05
N THR A 222 13.91 -1.57 15.29
CA THR A 222 14.33 -1.43 13.89
C THR A 222 15.60 -0.60 13.71
N GLY A 223 16.27 -0.17 14.79
CA GLY A 223 17.36 0.82 14.73
C GLY A 223 18.64 0.37 14.00
N ARG A 224 18.72 -0.90 13.57
CA ARG A 224 19.80 -1.43 12.71
C ARG A 224 19.34 -1.77 11.30
N VAL A 225 18.05 -1.65 11.01
CA VAL A 225 17.48 -1.99 9.71
C VAL A 225 17.85 -0.91 8.70
N THR A 226 18.41 -1.32 7.56
CA THR A 226 18.79 -0.40 6.48
C THR A 226 17.91 -0.55 5.24
N ASN A 227 17.19 -1.67 5.11
CA ASN A 227 16.38 -2.00 3.95
C ASN A 227 15.00 -2.53 4.40
N MET A 228 13.94 -1.85 3.97
CA MET A 228 12.54 -2.20 4.21
C MET A 228 11.76 -2.41 2.91
N VAL A 229 12.47 -2.70 1.82
CA VAL A 229 11.88 -2.85 0.48
C VAL A 229 10.83 -3.96 0.49
N ASP A 230 9.69 -3.69 -0.12
CA ASP A 230 8.54 -4.61 -0.25
C ASP A 230 7.95 -5.13 1.09
N MET A 231 8.31 -4.56 2.27
CA MET A 231 8.05 -5.19 3.57
C MET A 231 6.59 -5.59 3.80
N PHE A 232 5.64 -4.74 3.41
CA PHE A 232 4.20 -4.94 3.49
C PHE A 232 3.50 -4.79 2.12
N ASP A 233 4.23 -4.96 1.03
CA ASP A 233 3.62 -4.94 -0.31
C ASP A 233 2.52 -6.01 -0.38
N SER A 234 1.33 -5.60 -0.81
CA SER A 234 0.13 -6.42 -0.98
C SER A 234 -0.34 -7.08 0.33
N ALA A 235 0.08 -6.59 1.49
CA ALA A 235 -0.52 -6.95 2.78
C ALA A 235 -1.84 -6.16 2.95
N TYR A 236 -2.89 -6.57 2.21
CA TYR A 236 -4.10 -5.76 1.99
C TYR A 236 -4.76 -5.20 3.25
N VAL A 237 -4.81 -5.99 4.32
CA VAL A 237 -5.48 -5.61 5.58
C VAL A 237 -4.52 -5.02 6.62
N PHE A 238 -3.22 -4.91 6.30
CA PHE A 238 -2.23 -4.46 7.25
C PHE A 238 -2.47 -3.00 7.64
N ASN A 239 -2.71 -2.81 8.93
CA ASN A 239 -2.81 -1.53 9.59
C ASN A 239 -2.30 -1.69 11.04
N GLY A 240 -1.28 -2.52 11.26
CA GLY A 240 -0.64 -2.69 12.57
C GLY A 240 0.05 -1.42 13.03
N ASP A 241 0.25 -1.24 14.34
CA ASP A 241 1.02 -0.09 14.82
C ASP A 241 2.52 -0.30 14.56
N ILE A 242 3.14 0.67 13.89
CA ILE A 242 4.57 0.76 13.57
C ILE A 242 5.11 2.18 13.82
N SER A 243 4.34 3.01 14.52
CA SER A 243 4.65 4.43 14.76
C SER A 243 5.94 4.62 15.57
N GLY A 244 6.28 3.65 16.43
CA GLY A 244 7.46 3.67 17.29
C GLY A 244 8.77 3.20 16.65
N TRP A 245 8.77 2.84 15.37
CA TRP A 245 9.97 2.34 14.70
C TRP A 245 11.04 3.43 14.54
N ASN A 246 12.30 3.04 14.78
CA ASN A 246 13.45 3.86 14.45
C ASN A 246 13.88 3.58 13.00
N THR A 247 13.67 4.54 12.11
CA THR A 247 14.01 4.45 10.68
C THR A 247 15.28 5.21 10.29
N SER A 248 16.04 5.76 11.25
CA SER A 248 17.17 6.67 10.96
C SER A 248 18.28 6.05 10.10
N SER A 249 18.38 4.73 10.06
CA SER A 249 19.35 3.97 9.26
C SER A 249 18.78 3.41 7.95
N VAL A 250 17.48 3.57 7.70
CA VAL A 250 16.82 3.07 6.49
C VAL A 250 17.17 3.99 5.33
N THR A 251 17.66 3.41 4.23
CA THR A 251 17.99 4.16 3.01
C THR A 251 17.02 3.89 1.87
N ASP A 252 16.31 2.76 1.93
CA ASP A 252 15.48 2.25 0.84
C ASP A 252 14.12 1.74 1.36
N MET A 253 13.05 2.39 0.90
CA MET A 253 11.64 2.12 1.27
C MET A 253 10.78 1.80 0.03
N GLU A 254 11.41 1.38 -1.07
CA GLU A 254 10.72 1.01 -2.31
C GLU A 254 9.63 -0.06 -2.06
N TYR A 255 8.44 0.16 -2.63
CA TYR A 255 7.23 -0.68 -2.49
C TYR A 255 6.78 -1.01 -1.05
N MET A 256 7.30 -0.37 -0.01
CA MET A 256 7.11 -0.82 1.38
C MET A 256 5.64 -1.07 1.76
N PHE A 257 4.71 -0.24 1.28
CA PHE A 257 3.25 -0.37 1.48
C PHE A 257 2.48 -0.40 0.14
N TYR A 258 3.13 -0.84 -0.95
CA TYR A 258 2.46 -0.97 -2.24
C TYR A 258 1.25 -1.89 -2.10
N SER A 259 0.06 -1.47 -2.52
CA SER A 259 -1.19 -2.21 -2.37
C SER A 259 -1.52 -2.65 -0.93
N ALA A 260 -1.00 -1.98 0.11
CA ALA A 260 -1.46 -2.17 1.49
C ALA A 260 -2.76 -1.36 1.71
N GLU A 261 -3.86 -1.84 1.12
CA GLU A 261 -5.10 -1.08 0.92
C GLU A 261 -5.69 -0.44 2.19
N ALA A 262 -5.60 -1.12 3.34
CA ALA A 262 -6.13 -0.67 4.62
C ALA A 262 -5.17 0.20 5.44
N PHE A 263 -3.91 0.35 5.01
CA PHE A 263 -2.87 1.00 5.78
C PHE A 263 -3.15 2.51 5.94
N ASN A 264 -3.25 2.99 7.18
CA ASN A 264 -3.52 4.39 7.50
C ASN A 264 -2.98 4.79 8.89
N ARG A 265 -1.68 4.57 9.12
CA ARG A 265 -1.02 4.91 10.39
C ARG A 265 -0.28 6.23 10.33
N ASP A 266 -0.24 6.90 11.49
CA ASP A 266 0.61 8.05 11.73
C ASP A 266 2.07 7.61 11.77
N LEU A 267 2.89 8.18 10.89
CA LEU A 267 4.32 7.91 10.74
C LEU A 267 5.16 9.17 11.00
N SER A 268 4.60 10.17 11.69
CA SER A 268 5.28 11.43 12.00
C SER A 268 6.53 11.26 12.86
N GLY A 269 6.62 10.15 13.61
CA GLY A 269 7.78 9.79 14.43
C GLY A 269 8.96 9.20 13.66
N TRP A 270 8.81 8.90 12.37
CA TRP A 270 9.87 8.28 11.58
C TRP A 270 10.95 9.29 11.17
N ASP A 271 12.22 8.90 11.32
CA ASP A 271 13.36 9.63 10.79
C ASP A 271 13.67 9.15 9.36
N THR A 272 13.34 9.95 8.36
CA THR A 272 13.57 9.66 6.94
C THR A 272 14.82 10.32 6.38
N SER A 273 15.67 10.93 7.21
CA SER A 273 16.81 11.75 6.74
C SER A 273 17.85 10.99 5.89
N SER A 274 17.91 9.67 6.05
CA SER A 274 18.79 8.76 5.30
C SER A 274 18.14 8.15 4.06
N VAL A 275 16.83 8.33 3.86
CA VAL A 275 16.08 7.69 2.76
C VAL A 275 16.40 8.38 1.44
N THR A 276 16.75 7.59 0.42
CA THR A 276 17.05 8.09 -0.93
C THR A 276 16.03 7.63 -1.97
N ASN A 277 15.33 6.52 -1.72
CA ASN A 277 14.37 5.92 -2.64
C ASN A 277 13.01 5.66 -1.95
N MET A 278 11.94 6.24 -2.51
CA MET A 278 10.54 6.04 -2.07
C MET A 278 9.65 5.50 -3.20
N TYR A 279 10.25 4.95 -4.25
CA TYR A 279 9.54 4.44 -5.42
C TYR A 279 8.36 3.53 -5.03
N PHE A 280 7.15 3.87 -5.49
CA PHE A 280 5.89 3.15 -5.23
C PHE A 280 5.51 2.94 -3.74
N MET A 281 6.14 3.63 -2.79
CA MET A 281 6.03 3.31 -1.35
C MET A 281 4.59 3.15 -0.84
N PHE A 282 3.65 4.03 -1.22
CA PHE A 282 2.23 3.98 -0.84
C PHE A 282 1.30 3.81 -2.05
N SER A 283 1.82 3.35 -3.18
CA SER A 283 0.98 3.18 -4.37
C SER A 283 -0.10 2.13 -4.11
N SER A 284 -1.35 2.43 -4.46
CA SER A 284 -2.56 1.64 -4.21
C SER A 284 -2.88 1.38 -2.72
N ALA A 285 -2.25 2.11 -1.79
CA ALA A 285 -2.66 2.15 -0.39
C ALA A 285 -3.90 3.05 -0.24
N TYR A 286 -5.07 2.55 -0.67
CA TYR A 286 -6.28 3.37 -0.87
C TYR A 286 -6.72 4.19 0.35
N ALA A 287 -6.57 3.64 1.55
CA ALA A 287 -6.97 4.29 2.81
C ALA A 287 -5.92 5.25 3.37
N PHE A 288 -4.71 5.30 2.82
CA PHE A 288 -3.59 5.99 3.41
C PHE A 288 -3.81 7.51 3.44
N ASN A 289 -3.83 8.07 4.64
CA ASN A 289 -3.91 9.50 4.93
C ASN A 289 -3.27 9.80 6.31
N GLY A 290 -2.29 8.97 6.71
CA GLY A 290 -1.56 9.09 7.97
C GLY A 290 -0.51 10.19 7.92
N ASP A 291 -0.21 10.82 9.06
CA ASP A 291 0.69 11.98 9.11
C ASP A 291 2.13 11.60 8.73
N ILE A 292 2.67 12.34 7.76
CA ILE A 292 4.04 12.28 7.22
C ILE A 292 4.62 13.68 6.98
N SER A 293 3.97 14.71 7.54
CA SER A 293 4.30 16.11 7.29
C SER A 293 5.70 16.49 7.77
N GLY A 294 6.18 15.83 8.83
CA GLY A 294 7.48 16.07 9.46
C GLY A 294 8.67 15.33 8.82
N TRP A 295 8.46 14.58 7.75
CA TRP A 295 9.53 13.80 7.13
C TRP A 295 10.64 14.68 6.53
N ASN A 296 11.88 14.29 6.77
CA ASN A 296 13.04 14.89 6.13
C ASN A 296 13.31 14.18 4.79
N THR A 297 13.02 14.86 3.69
CA THR A 297 13.18 14.33 2.33
C THR A 297 14.40 14.88 1.59
N LEU A 298 15.34 15.56 2.29
CA LEU A 298 16.51 16.20 1.69
C LEU A 298 17.36 15.25 0.82
N SER A 299 17.45 13.98 1.23
CA SER A 299 18.24 12.94 0.57
C SER A 299 17.48 12.17 -0.52
N VAL A 300 16.16 12.40 -0.67
CA VAL A 300 15.31 11.63 -1.58
C VAL A 300 15.57 12.06 -3.03
N ILE A 301 15.84 11.06 -3.88
CA ILE A 301 16.13 11.26 -5.30
C ILE A 301 14.96 10.82 -6.18
N ASN A 302 14.26 9.76 -5.76
CA ASN A 302 13.18 9.12 -6.52
C ASN A 302 11.85 9.15 -5.74
N MET A 303 10.88 9.92 -6.24
CA MET A 303 9.50 10.01 -5.73
C MET A 303 8.47 9.49 -6.74
N GLU A 304 8.89 8.65 -7.69
CA GLU A 304 7.98 8.12 -8.69
C GLU A 304 6.91 7.21 -8.04
N ASN A 305 5.65 7.49 -8.39
CA ASN A 305 4.45 6.77 -7.97
C ASN A 305 4.27 6.62 -6.44
N VAL A 306 4.88 7.47 -5.60
CA VAL A 306 4.79 7.34 -4.13
C VAL A 306 3.34 7.20 -3.65
N PHE A 307 2.40 8.00 -4.17
CA PHE A 307 0.97 7.99 -3.80
C PHE A 307 0.06 7.60 -4.98
N TYR A 308 0.58 6.89 -5.99
CA TYR A 308 -0.22 6.46 -7.14
C TYR A 308 -1.44 5.66 -6.64
N GLY A 309 -2.67 6.09 -6.94
CA GLY A 309 -3.89 5.41 -6.50
C GLY A 309 -4.20 5.49 -5.01
N ALA A 310 -3.43 6.21 -4.20
CA ALA A 310 -3.73 6.43 -2.77
C ALA A 310 -4.92 7.42 -2.64
N SER A 311 -6.13 6.94 -2.92
CA SER A 311 -7.29 7.78 -3.18
C SER A 311 -7.75 8.66 -2.01
N ALA A 312 -7.48 8.24 -0.76
CA ALA A 312 -7.79 9.01 0.44
C ALA A 312 -6.70 10.04 0.82
N PHE A 313 -5.54 10.01 0.17
CA PHE A 313 -4.37 10.78 0.57
C PHE A 313 -4.61 12.29 0.36
N ASN A 314 -4.58 13.05 1.45
CA ASN A 314 -4.71 14.51 1.47
C ASN A 314 -4.02 15.08 2.72
N ARG A 315 -2.78 14.62 3.00
CA ARG A 315 -1.94 15.12 4.08
C ARG A 315 -1.00 16.20 3.59
N ASP A 316 -0.71 17.16 4.47
CA ASP A 316 0.21 18.25 4.20
C ASP A 316 1.63 17.73 4.00
N ILE A 317 2.17 17.97 2.80
CA ILE A 317 3.53 17.65 2.38
C ILE A 317 4.25 18.91 1.86
N SER A 318 3.74 20.10 2.19
CA SER A 318 4.31 21.38 1.80
C SER A 318 5.75 21.57 2.32
N GLY A 319 6.05 20.99 3.48
CA GLY A 319 7.36 21.08 4.14
C GLY A 319 8.44 20.15 3.59
N TRP A 320 8.12 19.28 2.63
CA TRP A 320 9.10 18.37 2.04
C TRP A 320 10.13 19.13 1.21
N ASN A 321 11.41 18.77 1.38
CA ASN A 321 12.50 19.24 0.54
C ASN A 321 12.56 18.38 -0.74
N THR A 322 12.47 19.03 -1.90
CA THR A 322 12.47 18.37 -3.22
C THR A 322 13.67 18.74 -4.09
N GLU A 323 14.66 19.48 -3.55
CA GLU A 323 15.82 20.01 -4.30
C GLU A 323 16.63 18.93 -5.01
N SER A 324 16.75 17.75 -4.38
CA SER A 324 17.50 16.59 -4.89
C SER A 324 16.65 15.64 -5.74
N VAL A 325 15.34 15.85 -5.84
CA VAL A 325 14.42 14.93 -6.51
C VAL A 325 14.59 15.04 -8.02
N THR A 326 14.78 13.90 -8.68
CA THR A 326 15.02 13.83 -10.13
C THR A 326 13.82 13.29 -10.91
N THR A 327 12.88 12.61 -10.26
CA THR A 327 11.63 12.12 -10.86
C THR A 327 10.47 12.21 -9.86
N MET A 328 9.34 12.71 -10.35
CA MET A 328 8.04 12.75 -9.66
C MET A 328 6.93 12.12 -10.53
N ALA A 329 7.32 11.28 -11.50
CA ALA A 329 6.39 10.64 -12.41
C ALA A 329 5.29 9.90 -11.64
N GLY A 330 4.02 10.15 -12.00
CA GLY A 330 2.85 9.54 -11.39
C GLY A 330 2.72 9.69 -9.86
N MET A 331 3.51 10.56 -9.20
CA MET A 331 3.60 10.64 -7.74
C MET A 331 2.23 10.78 -7.06
N LEU A 332 1.30 11.55 -7.65
CA LEU A 332 -0.05 11.80 -7.16
C LEU A 332 -1.12 11.36 -8.17
N CYS A 333 -0.77 10.47 -9.11
CA CYS A 333 -1.70 9.91 -10.08
C CYS A 333 -2.80 9.15 -9.35
N TYR A 334 -4.06 9.39 -9.67
CA TYR A 334 -5.25 8.83 -9.00
C TYR A 334 -5.34 9.09 -7.48
N ALA A 335 -4.54 9.99 -6.92
CA ALA A 335 -4.70 10.50 -5.56
C ALA A 335 -5.91 11.48 -5.53
N SER A 336 -7.11 10.93 -5.66
CA SER A 336 -8.32 11.67 -6.03
C SER A 336 -8.78 12.71 -5.00
N ALA A 337 -8.37 12.57 -3.74
CA ALA A 337 -8.65 13.51 -2.65
C ALA A 337 -7.56 14.58 -2.43
N PHE A 338 -6.40 14.48 -3.11
CA PHE A 338 -5.26 15.34 -2.83
C PHE A 338 -5.48 16.78 -3.32
N ASN A 339 -5.34 17.76 -2.42
CA ASN A 339 -5.41 19.19 -2.75
C ASN A 339 -4.62 20.06 -1.74
N GLN A 340 -3.47 19.58 -1.27
CA GLN A 340 -2.60 20.34 -0.37
C GLN A 340 -1.65 21.25 -1.14
N ASP A 341 -1.28 22.37 -0.51
CA ASP A 341 -0.38 23.35 -1.11
C ASP A 341 1.03 22.78 -1.25
N ILE A 342 1.50 22.70 -2.49
CA ILE A 342 2.85 22.23 -2.88
C ILE A 342 3.54 23.27 -3.78
N SER A 343 3.03 24.50 -3.80
CA SER A 343 3.57 25.59 -4.63
C SER A 343 5.01 25.96 -4.26
N GLY A 344 5.44 25.65 -3.04
CA GLY A 344 6.77 25.94 -2.51
C GLY A 344 7.86 24.90 -2.79
N TRP A 345 7.54 23.80 -3.48
CA TRP A 345 8.54 22.79 -3.82
C TRP A 345 9.59 23.31 -4.80
N ASP A 346 10.85 22.91 -4.58
CA ASP A 346 11.94 23.13 -5.53
C ASP A 346 11.93 21.99 -6.56
N THR A 347 11.59 22.31 -7.81
CA THR A 347 11.50 21.34 -8.89
C THR A 347 12.64 21.46 -9.91
N GLY A 348 13.66 22.31 -9.65
CA GLY A 348 14.71 22.63 -10.62
C GLY A 348 15.54 21.41 -11.07
N SER A 349 15.60 20.36 -10.25
CA SER A 349 16.31 19.11 -10.54
C SER A 349 15.43 18.01 -11.17
N VAL A 350 14.11 18.21 -11.26
CA VAL A 350 13.17 17.19 -11.71
C VAL A 350 13.23 17.03 -13.23
N ASN A 351 13.46 15.80 -13.70
CA ASN A 351 13.56 15.47 -15.12
C ASN A 351 12.23 14.95 -15.70
N THR A 352 11.38 14.32 -14.88
CA THR A 352 10.14 13.65 -15.34
C THR A 352 8.98 13.85 -14.38
N MET A 353 7.83 14.25 -14.92
CA MET A 353 6.56 14.51 -14.22
C MET A 353 5.34 13.93 -14.98
N TYR A 354 5.54 12.98 -15.88
CA TYR A 354 4.42 12.37 -16.61
C TYR A 354 3.40 11.76 -15.63
N ASP A 355 2.12 11.88 -15.95
CA ASP A 355 0.99 11.42 -15.14
C ASP A 355 0.92 11.94 -13.69
N MET A 356 1.76 12.91 -13.27
CA MET A 356 1.93 13.28 -11.86
C MET A 356 0.61 13.56 -11.13
N PHE A 357 -0.37 14.20 -11.80
CA PHE A 357 -1.71 14.48 -11.28
C PHE A 357 -2.82 13.86 -12.14
N ASN A 358 -2.51 12.84 -12.95
CA ASN A 358 -3.51 12.18 -13.77
C ASN A 358 -4.59 11.56 -12.87
N GLY A 359 -5.85 11.97 -12.99
CA GLY A 359 -6.93 11.49 -12.13
C GLY A 359 -6.94 12.04 -10.70
N ALA A 360 -6.06 12.99 -10.35
CA ALA A 360 -6.12 13.75 -9.10
C ALA A 360 -7.31 14.73 -9.15
N SER A 361 -8.52 14.19 -8.94
CA SER A 361 -9.76 14.80 -9.42
C SER A 361 -10.11 16.16 -8.81
N VAL A 362 -9.63 16.43 -7.58
CA VAL A 362 -9.90 17.66 -6.83
C VAL A 362 -8.69 18.59 -6.70
N PHE A 363 -7.54 18.21 -7.29
CA PHE A 363 -6.33 19.02 -7.25
C PHE A 363 -6.54 20.32 -8.05
N ASN A 364 -6.28 21.46 -7.41
CA ASN A 364 -6.39 22.77 -8.04
C ASN A 364 -5.46 23.81 -7.40
N VAL A 365 -4.24 23.43 -7.04
CA VAL A 365 -3.24 24.32 -6.45
C VAL A 365 -2.44 25.04 -7.53
N ASP A 366 -2.19 26.34 -7.34
CA ASP A 366 -1.34 27.14 -8.23
C ASP A 366 0.13 26.73 -8.05
N ILE A 367 0.66 26.05 -9.07
CA ILE A 367 2.06 25.60 -9.16
C ILE A 367 2.81 26.32 -10.29
N SER A 368 2.31 27.47 -10.74
CA SER A 368 2.96 28.27 -11.79
C SER A 368 4.36 28.78 -11.41
N GLY A 369 4.73 28.70 -10.13
CA GLY A 369 6.05 29.05 -9.60
C GLY A 369 7.12 27.96 -9.73
N TRP A 370 6.75 26.72 -10.08
CA TRP A 370 7.71 25.62 -10.24
C TRP A 370 8.71 25.88 -11.37
N ASP A 371 9.98 25.56 -11.14
CA ASP A 371 11.01 25.53 -12.17
C ASP A 371 10.92 24.21 -12.95
N ILE A 372 10.61 24.31 -14.24
CA ILE A 372 10.43 23.17 -15.13
C ILE A 372 11.55 23.05 -16.17
N SER A 373 12.62 23.83 -16.04
CA SER A 373 13.69 23.93 -17.05
C SER A 373 14.46 22.63 -17.30
N SER A 374 14.51 21.74 -16.30
CA SER A 374 15.13 20.40 -16.41
C SER A 374 14.15 19.32 -16.88
N VAL A 375 12.84 19.61 -16.93
CA VAL A 375 11.84 18.59 -17.22
C VAL A 375 11.86 18.24 -18.70
N THR A 376 11.92 16.94 -19.00
CA THR A 376 11.95 16.40 -20.36
C THR A 376 10.68 15.64 -20.73
N ASN A 377 9.88 15.22 -19.73
CA ASN A 377 8.61 14.53 -19.94
C ASN A 377 7.52 14.98 -18.96
N MET A 378 6.42 15.54 -19.50
CA MET A 378 5.22 15.96 -18.77
C MET A 378 3.93 15.31 -19.31
N GLU A 379 4.02 14.23 -20.08
CA GLU A 379 2.86 13.60 -20.72
C GLU A 379 1.72 13.35 -19.72
N SER A 380 0.50 13.73 -20.08
CA SER A 380 -0.72 13.48 -19.30
C SER A 380 -0.71 14.00 -17.86
N MET A 381 0.18 14.95 -17.52
CA MET A 381 0.38 15.44 -16.14
C MET A 381 -0.93 15.81 -15.41
N PHE A 382 -1.90 16.45 -16.07
CA PHE A 382 -3.22 16.81 -15.50
C PHE A 382 -4.40 16.10 -16.21
N TYR A 383 -4.14 14.97 -16.87
CA TYR A 383 -5.18 14.19 -17.53
C TYR A 383 -6.26 13.80 -16.50
N ASN A 384 -7.54 14.02 -16.78
CA ASN A 384 -8.63 13.78 -15.81
C ASN A 384 -8.52 14.53 -14.45
N ALA A 385 -7.70 15.58 -14.32
CA ALA A 385 -7.68 16.44 -13.14
C ALA A 385 -8.86 17.43 -13.19
N HIS A 386 -10.07 16.94 -12.90
CA HIS A 386 -11.35 17.59 -13.21
C HIS A 386 -11.50 19.03 -12.67
N THR A 387 -10.88 19.36 -11.55
CA THR A 387 -10.93 20.71 -10.96
C THR A 387 -9.76 21.61 -11.36
N PHE A 388 -8.69 21.07 -11.93
CA PHE A 388 -7.47 21.82 -12.18
C PHE A 388 -7.69 22.91 -13.23
N ASN A 389 -7.61 24.18 -12.83
CA ASN A 389 -7.83 25.34 -13.68
C ASN A 389 -6.95 26.52 -13.24
N GLN A 390 -5.63 26.30 -13.20
CA GLN A 390 -4.64 27.30 -12.80
C GLN A 390 -3.89 27.86 -14.01
N ASP A 391 -3.51 29.13 -13.95
CA ASP A 391 -2.74 29.79 -15.03
C ASP A 391 -1.27 29.38 -14.97
N LEU A 392 -0.83 28.55 -15.92
CA LEU A 392 0.54 28.04 -15.99
C LEU A 392 1.40 28.77 -17.05
N CYS A 393 1.00 29.97 -17.47
CA CYS A 393 1.69 30.69 -18.54
C CYS A 393 3.17 31.00 -18.31
N ARG A 394 3.64 30.93 -17.05
CA ARG A 394 5.07 31.06 -16.69
C ARG A 394 5.92 29.93 -17.26
N TRP A 395 5.32 28.78 -17.55
CA TRP A 395 6.04 27.60 -18.03
C TRP A 395 6.44 27.69 -19.51
N LYS A 396 5.82 28.58 -20.29
CA LYS A 396 5.94 28.61 -21.76
C LYS A 396 7.37 28.66 -22.31
N ASP A 397 8.30 29.29 -21.61
CA ASP A 397 9.67 29.49 -22.11
C ASP A 397 10.56 28.25 -21.86
N ASN A 398 10.21 27.43 -20.87
CA ASN A 398 10.98 26.26 -20.44
C ASN A 398 10.25 24.93 -20.68
N PHE A 399 9.09 24.96 -21.32
CA PHE A 399 8.23 23.79 -21.44
C PHE A 399 8.73 22.75 -22.47
N PRO A 400 8.73 21.45 -22.14
CA PRO A 400 9.17 20.38 -23.04
C PRO A 400 8.09 19.99 -24.07
N TYR A 401 7.94 20.78 -25.14
CA TYR A 401 6.90 20.61 -26.17
C TYR A 401 6.82 19.22 -26.82
N ASN A 402 7.93 18.48 -26.88
CA ASN A 402 7.98 17.10 -27.38
C ASN A 402 7.27 16.08 -26.47
N SER A 403 6.90 16.48 -25.25
CA SER A 403 6.21 15.65 -24.25
C SER A 403 4.84 16.20 -23.83
N ALA A 404 4.28 17.12 -24.62
CA ALA A 404 3.07 17.86 -24.26
C ALA A 404 1.76 17.04 -24.31
N PHE A 405 1.83 15.78 -24.75
CA PHE A 405 0.66 14.97 -25.09
C PHE A 405 -0.28 14.82 -23.91
N GLY A 406 -1.59 15.02 -24.15
CA GLY A 406 -2.63 14.69 -23.18
C GLY A 406 -2.72 15.56 -21.92
N ILE A 407 -1.82 16.54 -21.72
CA ILE A 407 -1.62 17.20 -20.42
C ILE A 407 -2.90 17.73 -19.77
N PHE A 408 -3.77 18.41 -20.53
CA PHE A 408 -5.00 19.01 -19.99
C PHE A 408 -6.28 18.28 -20.41
N VAL A 409 -6.18 17.11 -21.03
CA VAL A 409 -7.38 16.37 -21.49
C VAL A 409 -8.24 16.00 -20.28
N ASN A 410 -9.53 16.31 -20.35
CA ASN A 410 -10.51 16.13 -19.26
C ASN A 410 -10.19 16.87 -17.94
N SER A 411 -9.26 17.83 -17.95
CA SER A 411 -9.02 18.70 -16.79
C SER A 411 -10.11 19.78 -16.62
N GLY A 412 -10.04 20.53 -15.52
CA GLY A 412 -10.86 21.73 -15.27
C GLY A 412 -10.47 22.96 -16.10
N CYS A 413 -9.37 22.88 -16.86
CA CYS A 413 -8.80 24.02 -17.57
C CYS A 413 -9.80 24.65 -18.54
N THR A 414 -9.86 25.98 -18.49
CA THR A 414 -10.65 26.78 -19.44
C THR A 414 -10.20 26.50 -20.87
N ASN A 415 -8.88 26.37 -21.08
CA ASN A 415 -8.29 25.96 -22.34
C ASN A 415 -7.53 24.64 -22.17
N LYS A 416 -8.05 23.58 -22.80
CA LYS A 416 -7.53 22.19 -22.70
C LYS A 416 -6.64 21.78 -23.86
N GLY A 417 -6.25 22.74 -24.70
CA GLY A 417 -5.41 22.46 -25.86
C GLY A 417 -4.04 21.95 -25.42
N THR A 418 -3.57 20.88 -26.07
CA THR A 418 -2.18 20.41 -25.96
C THR A 418 -1.23 21.58 -26.27
N PRO A 419 -0.32 21.95 -25.37
CA PRO A 419 0.67 22.97 -25.67
C PRO A 419 1.59 22.49 -26.80
N ILE A 420 1.66 23.23 -27.91
CA ILE A 420 2.49 22.85 -29.08
C ILE A 420 3.66 23.82 -29.29
N ASP A 421 3.57 25.03 -28.75
CA ASP A 421 4.59 26.07 -28.75
C ASP A 421 4.30 27.13 -27.67
N SER A 422 5.14 28.17 -27.58
CA SER A 422 5.05 29.22 -26.56
C SER A 422 3.87 30.18 -26.71
N SER A 423 3.10 30.08 -27.81
CA SER A 423 1.83 30.80 -27.99
C SER A 423 0.63 30.07 -27.40
N SER A 424 0.82 28.81 -26.98
CA SER A 424 -0.22 28.03 -26.30
C SER A 424 -0.70 28.72 -25.02
N THR A 425 -1.88 28.35 -24.54
CA THR A 425 -2.54 29.07 -23.43
C THR A 425 -2.21 28.51 -22.04
N PHE A 426 -1.57 27.34 -21.92
CA PHE A 426 -1.10 26.78 -20.63
C PHE A 426 -2.17 26.85 -19.52
N CYS A 427 -3.39 26.37 -19.81
CA CYS A 427 -4.56 26.42 -18.91
C CYS A 427 -5.10 27.83 -18.56
N ALA A 428 -4.46 28.92 -19.02
CA ALA A 428 -4.92 30.29 -18.79
C ALA A 428 -6.23 30.62 -19.52
N ALA A 429 -7.03 31.52 -18.96
CA ALA A 429 -8.31 31.96 -19.53
C ALA A 429 -8.19 32.91 -20.74
N GLY A 430 -7.01 33.52 -20.95
CA GLY A 430 -6.73 34.45 -22.05
C GLY A 430 -6.26 33.76 -23.33
N SER A 431 -6.37 34.45 -24.47
CA SER A 431 -5.98 33.92 -25.78
C SER A 431 -4.46 33.85 -26.00
N ASN A 432 -3.64 34.35 -25.08
CA ASN A 432 -2.17 34.33 -25.13
C ASN A 432 -1.59 34.39 -23.71
N CYS A 433 -0.45 33.74 -23.50
CA CYS A 433 0.34 33.88 -22.27
C CYS A 433 1.04 35.24 -22.19
N VAL A 434 0.29 36.25 -21.73
CA VAL A 434 0.81 37.58 -21.41
C VAL A 434 1.41 37.52 -20.01
N VAL A 435 2.74 37.36 -19.93
CA VAL A 435 3.46 37.45 -18.66
C VAL A 435 3.29 38.87 -18.12
N PRO A 436 2.73 39.09 -16.91
CA PRO A 436 2.70 40.41 -16.30
C PRO A 436 4.14 40.93 -16.16
N SER A 437 4.41 42.17 -16.58
CA SER A 437 5.76 42.72 -16.55
C SER A 437 6.31 42.76 -15.13
N GLU A 438 7.44 42.09 -14.88
CA GLU A 438 8.23 42.27 -13.66
C GLU A 438 8.76 43.70 -13.62
N SER A 439 8.06 44.57 -12.89
CA SER A 439 8.59 45.86 -12.48
C SER A 439 8.07 46.13 -11.07
N PRO A 440 8.93 46.09 -10.04
CA PRO A 440 8.50 46.46 -8.70
C PRO A 440 8.08 47.93 -8.72
N SER A 441 6.86 48.20 -8.28
CA SER A 441 6.38 49.55 -8.00
C SER A 441 7.33 50.18 -6.97
N LYS A 442 8.16 51.12 -7.44
CA LYS A 442 8.97 51.99 -6.58
C LYS A 442 8.03 52.94 -5.84
N SER A 443 7.52 52.54 -4.67
CA SER A 443 7.09 53.43 -3.58
C SER A 443 6.74 52.63 -2.33
N PRO A 444 7.30 52.94 -1.15
CA PRO A 444 6.89 52.30 0.10
C PRO A 444 5.50 52.82 0.53
N SER A 445 4.55 51.90 0.73
CA SER A 445 3.28 52.21 1.39
C SER A 445 3.52 52.33 2.90
N MET A 446 3.14 53.46 3.49
CA MET A 446 3.17 53.67 4.93
C MET A 446 1.91 53.10 5.61
N SER A 447 2.13 52.26 6.62
CA SER A 447 1.26 52.05 7.81
C SER A 447 -0.01 51.17 7.66
N PRO A 448 -0.51 50.57 8.77
CA PRO A 448 -0.87 49.15 8.84
C PRO A 448 -2.34 48.79 8.54
N THR A 449 -2.50 47.49 8.29
CA THR A 449 -3.68 46.64 8.02
C THR A 449 -4.99 47.02 8.73
N GLN A 450 -6.08 47.07 7.97
CA GLN A 450 -7.46 46.95 8.50
C GLN A 450 -8.08 45.60 8.08
N ASN A 451 -8.78 44.98 9.04
CA ASN A 451 -9.51 43.72 8.94
C ASN A 451 -10.57 43.72 7.82
N PRO A 452 -10.87 42.56 7.20
CA PRO A 452 -11.88 42.47 6.15
C PRO A 452 -13.29 42.63 6.73
N THR A 453 -14.03 43.61 6.20
CA THR A 453 -15.48 43.74 6.39
C THR A 453 -16.14 43.77 5.02
N LYS A 454 -16.94 42.75 4.67
CA LYS A 454 -17.98 42.91 3.65
C LYS A 454 -19.15 41.96 3.91
N GLN A 455 -20.13 42.46 4.68
CA GLN A 455 -21.53 42.05 4.55
C GLN A 455 -22.10 42.68 3.27
N LEU A 456 -22.79 41.90 2.43
CA LEU A 456 -23.56 42.38 1.28
C LEU A 456 -24.97 42.80 1.73
N THR A 457 -25.41 44.00 1.31
CA THR A 457 -26.62 44.69 1.83
C THR A 457 -27.68 45.01 0.77
N SER A 458 -27.68 44.44 -0.44
CA SER A 458 -28.84 44.59 -1.35
C SER A 458 -28.89 43.58 -2.50
N CYS A 459 -30.03 42.89 -2.66
CA CYS A 459 -30.33 42.02 -3.82
C CYS A 459 -30.82 42.83 -5.04
N PRO A 460 -30.42 42.45 -6.28
CA PRO A 460 -30.89 43.07 -7.51
C PRO A 460 -32.38 42.77 -7.82
N ALA A 461 -33.02 43.68 -8.56
CA ALA A 461 -34.45 43.62 -8.87
C ALA A 461 -34.80 42.58 -9.95
N LEU A 462 -35.12 41.35 -9.54
CA LEU A 462 -35.72 40.32 -10.42
C LEU A 462 -37.24 40.45 -10.52
N ASN A 463 -37.79 40.22 -11.73
CA ASN A 463 -39.23 40.23 -12.06
C ASN A 463 -40.00 38.97 -11.58
N VAL A 464 -39.28 37.91 -11.19
CA VAL A 464 -39.86 36.67 -10.64
C VAL A 464 -39.87 36.78 -9.11
N ARG A 465 -41.05 36.60 -8.50
CA ARG A 465 -41.26 36.80 -7.06
C ARG A 465 -41.04 35.54 -6.22
N SER A 466 -41.40 34.38 -6.77
CA SER A 466 -41.09 33.07 -6.21
C SER A 466 -41.10 32.00 -7.30
N ILE A 467 -40.40 30.91 -7.05
CA ILE A 467 -40.47 29.68 -7.85
C ILE A 467 -41.05 28.61 -6.94
N ARG A 468 -42.25 28.13 -7.28
CA ARG A 468 -43.00 27.13 -6.52
C ARG A 468 -43.12 25.84 -7.32
N ILE A 469 -42.75 24.73 -6.69
CA ILE A 469 -42.85 23.38 -7.21
C ILE A 469 -43.89 22.65 -6.36
N THR A 470 -44.91 22.07 -7.01
CA THR A 470 -46.01 21.39 -6.31
C THR A 470 -46.19 19.97 -6.82
N SER A 471 -46.45 19.05 -5.92
CA SER A 471 -46.81 17.66 -6.22
C SER A 471 -48.04 17.26 -5.39
N SER A 472 -49.08 16.76 -6.06
CA SER A 472 -50.37 16.44 -5.44
C SER A 472 -50.47 15.02 -4.88
N SER A 473 -49.63 14.08 -5.34
CA SER A 473 -49.68 12.66 -4.95
C SER A 473 -48.34 12.05 -4.56
N GLU A 474 -47.24 12.80 -4.69
CA GLU A 474 -45.88 12.32 -4.40
C GLU A 474 -45.07 13.35 -3.61
N TYR A 475 -43.98 12.90 -2.97
CA TYR A 475 -43.03 13.77 -2.28
C TYR A 475 -42.10 14.50 -3.27
N ILE A 476 -41.54 15.62 -2.83
CA ILE A 476 -40.48 16.37 -3.52
C ILE A 476 -39.15 16.14 -2.80
N GLN A 477 -38.15 15.67 -3.54
CA GLN A 477 -36.73 15.68 -3.16
C GLN A 477 -35.97 16.68 -4.02
N MET A 478 -35.22 17.58 -3.37
CA MET A 478 -34.41 18.58 -4.06
C MET A 478 -32.98 18.53 -3.51
N PHE A 479 -32.04 18.09 -4.34
CA PHE A 479 -30.61 17.99 -3.98
C PHE A 479 -29.91 19.34 -4.08
N GLU A 480 -30.23 20.12 -5.11
CA GLU A 480 -29.69 21.46 -5.25
C GLU A 480 -30.61 22.30 -6.16
N PHE A 481 -30.85 23.54 -5.77
CA PHE A 481 -31.59 24.52 -6.53
C PHE A 481 -30.74 25.78 -6.70
N ARG A 482 -30.34 26.06 -7.95
CA ARG A 482 -29.58 27.25 -8.31
C ARG A 482 -30.37 28.12 -9.27
N ALA A 483 -30.47 29.40 -8.95
CA ALA A 483 -31.02 30.41 -9.83
C ALA A 483 -29.99 31.50 -10.05
N TYR A 484 -29.79 31.89 -11.30
CA TYR A 484 -28.83 32.90 -11.71
C TYR A 484 -29.55 34.08 -12.38
N THR A 485 -29.06 35.29 -12.15
CA THR A 485 -29.42 36.46 -12.97
C THR A 485 -28.86 36.31 -14.39
N ASP A 486 -29.39 37.08 -15.34
CA ASP A 486 -28.85 37.14 -16.71
C ASP A 486 -27.35 37.57 -16.75
N SER A 487 -26.87 38.22 -15.70
CA SER A 487 -25.46 38.57 -15.48
C SER A 487 -24.62 37.47 -14.80
N GLY A 488 -25.17 36.26 -14.61
CA GLY A 488 -24.46 35.10 -14.05
C GLY A 488 -24.31 35.11 -12.52
N VAL A 489 -24.91 36.07 -11.81
CA VAL A 489 -24.88 36.13 -10.35
C VAL A 489 -25.91 35.15 -9.77
N GLU A 490 -25.46 34.26 -8.88
CA GLU A 490 -26.34 33.33 -8.16
C GLU A 490 -27.18 34.08 -7.11
N VAL A 491 -28.49 33.85 -7.14
CA VAL A 491 -29.47 34.57 -6.31
C VAL A 491 -30.30 33.65 -5.42
N ALA A 492 -30.14 32.34 -5.55
CA ALA A 492 -30.79 31.35 -4.70
C ALA A 492 -29.99 31.04 -3.42
N GLN A 493 -28.70 31.40 -3.37
CA GLN A 493 -27.84 31.22 -2.19
C GLN A 493 -28.15 32.27 -1.11
N ASP A 494 -29.30 32.08 -0.47
CA ASP A 494 -29.63 32.58 0.85
C ASP A 494 -30.88 31.82 1.30
N LYS A 495 -30.99 31.49 2.60
CA LYS A 495 -31.84 30.43 3.17
C LYS A 495 -33.38 30.62 3.08
N THR A 496 -33.91 31.31 2.07
CA THR A 496 -35.34 31.64 1.91
C THR A 496 -36.14 30.58 1.15
N ALA A 497 -35.68 29.33 1.18
CA ALA A 497 -36.44 28.17 0.72
C ALA A 497 -37.37 27.65 1.82
N THR A 498 -38.61 27.31 1.46
CA THR A 498 -39.63 26.76 2.34
C THR A 498 -40.26 25.53 1.71
N GLN A 499 -40.83 24.66 2.55
CA GLN A 499 -41.52 23.46 2.08
C GLN A 499 -42.75 23.18 2.95
N SER A 500 -43.81 22.63 2.38
CA SER A 500 -45.09 22.41 3.08
C SER A 500 -44.99 21.40 4.23
N SER A 501 -44.01 20.50 4.18
CA SER A 501 -43.74 19.47 5.20
C SER A 501 -42.28 19.01 5.14
N THR A 502 -41.73 18.48 6.23
CA THR A 502 -40.35 17.94 6.28
C THR A 502 -40.39 16.47 6.66
N TYR A 503 -39.84 15.61 5.81
CA TYR A 503 -39.83 14.16 6.04
C TYR A 503 -39.21 13.78 7.39
N ASN A 504 -40.02 13.11 8.22
CA ASN A 504 -39.65 12.68 9.57
C ASN A 504 -39.19 13.80 10.52
N ASN A 505 -39.52 15.07 10.24
CA ASN A 505 -39.09 16.24 11.03
C ASN A 505 -37.57 16.31 11.33
N LYS A 506 -36.73 15.70 10.48
CA LYS A 506 -35.29 15.72 10.69
C LYS A 506 -34.67 17.01 10.12
N LEU A 507 -33.84 17.67 10.93
CA LEU A 507 -33.12 18.88 10.54
C LEU A 507 -32.24 18.72 9.28
N LYS A 508 -31.87 17.49 8.92
CA LYS A 508 -31.06 17.19 7.73
C LYS A 508 -31.82 17.17 6.39
N PHE A 509 -33.14 17.38 6.39
CA PHE A 509 -33.98 17.34 5.19
C PHE A 509 -34.81 18.60 4.98
N VAL A 510 -34.44 19.69 5.64
CA VAL A 510 -35.13 20.98 5.55
C VAL A 510 -34.86 21.66 4.21
N ALA A 511 -35.76 22.55 3.80
CA ALA A 511 -35.69 23.24 2.51
C ALA A 511 -34.36 23.98 2.25
N SER A 512 -33.68 24.45 3.31
CA SER A 512 -32.40 25.15 3.18
C SER A 512 -31.24 24.28 2.69
N MET A 513 -31.32 22.94 2.83
CA MET A 513 -30.32 21.98 2.35
C MET A 513 -30.31 21.83 0.82
N ALA A 514 -31.23 22.51 0.13
CA ALA A 514 -31.29 22.50 -1.33
C ALA A 514 -30.83 23.84 -1.92
N VAL A 515 -30.37 24.78 -1.09
CA VAL A 515 -29.91 26.11 -1.52
C VAL A 515 -28.63 26.52 -0.78
N ASP A 516 -27.89 25.56 -0.22
CA ASP A 516 -26.69 25.79 0.59
C ASP A 516 -25.38 25.62 -0.18
N GLY A 517 -25.45 25.24 -1.46
CA GLY A 517 -24.28 25.06 -2.31
C GLY A 517 -23.65 23.67 -2.21
N ASP A 518 -24.21 22.77 -1.39
CA ASP A 518 -23.72 21.42 -1.14
C ASP A 518 -24.66 20.36 -1.75
N SER A 519 -24.29 19.85 -2.92
CA SER A 519 -25.04 18.83 -3.66
C SER A 519 -25.07 17.45 -3.01
N SER A 520 -24.36 17.25 -1.89
CA SER A 520 -24.40 16.03 -1.08
C SER A 520 -25.55 16.04 -0.07
N THR A 521 -26.14 17.21 0.19
CA THR A 521 -27.33 17.36 1.03
C THR A 521 -28.58 17.52 0.16
N PHE A 522 -29.77 17.37 0.77
CA PHE A 522 -31.04 17.55 0.03
C PHE A 522 -32.21 17.85 0.96
N SER A 523 -33.21 18.54 0.43
CA SER A 523 -34.51 18.73 1.09
C SER A 523 -35.52 17.65 0.68
N HIS A 524 -36.43 17.27 1.59
CA HIS A 524 -37.41 16.19 1.38
C HIS A 524 -38.76 16.49 2.07
N THR A 525 -39.85 16.45 1.30
CA THR A 525 -41.25 16.69 1.77
C THR A 525 -42.06 15.40 1.98
N GLU A 526 -43.18 15.43 2.68
CA GLU A 526 -44.03 14.24 2.87
C GLU A 526 -44.96 13.96 1.67
N ARG A 527 -45.35 12.70 1.45
CA ARG A 527 -46.00 12.22 0.20
C ARG A 527 -47.30 12.91 -0.25
N SER A 528 -47.98 13.70 0.59
CA SER A 528 -49.31 14.26 0.28
C SER A 528 -49.30 15.79 0.31
N GLY A 529 -49.70 16.44 -0.79
CA GLY A 529 -49.82 17.90 -0.87
C GLY A 529 -48.47 18.64 -0.75
N SER A 530 -47.43 18.08 -1.35
CA SER A 530 -46.06 18.61 -1.29
C SER A 530 -45.92 19.90 -2.07
N ILE A 531 -45.39 20.93 -1.40
CA ILE A 531 -45.02 22.21 -2.00
C ILE A 531 -43.59 22.52 -1.55
N TRP A 532 -42.73 22.88 -2.49
CA TRP A 532 -41.41 23.44 -2.21
C TRP A 532 -41.31 24.78 -2.93
N GLU A 533 -40.88 25.83 -2.23
CA GLU A 533 -40.89 27.19 -2.76
C GLU A 533 -39.68 27.99 -2.29
N VAL A 534 -39.04 28.68 -3.22
CA VAL A 534 -38.03 29.70 -2.93
C VAL A 534 -38.60 31.09 -3.23
N VAL A 535 -38.52 32.00 -2.26
CA VAL A 535 -39.07 33.36 -2.34
C VAL A 535 -37.95 34.39 -2.27
N LYS A 536 -38.10 35.47 -3.03
CA LYS A 536 -37.17 36.61 -3.06
C LYS A 536 -36.95 37.22 -1.66
N CYS A 537 -35.71 37.60 -1.35
CA CYS A 537 -35.32 38.41 -0.18
C CYS A 537 -36.10 39.74 -0.08
N ASN A 538 -37.21 39.72 0.68
CA ASN A 538 -37.77 40.73 1.58
C ASN A 538 -39.30 40.57 1.70
N GLY A 539 -39.76 40.08 2.85
CA GLY A 539 -41.15 40.26 3.30
C GLY A 539 -41.84 38.98 3.81
N ASN A 540 -42.29 39.04 5.06
CA ASN A 540 -42.83 37.94 5.88
C ASN A 540 -44.02 37.15 5.29
N LEU A 541 -44.08 35.90 5.74
CA LEU A 541 -45.09 34.85 5.55
C LEU A 541 -46.48 35.20 6.13
N ALA A 542 -47.53 34.82 5.41
CA ALA A 542 -48.68 34.11 5.96
C ALA A 542 -49.25 33.18 4.87
N TRP A 543 -49.72 32.01 5.31
CA TRP A 543 -50.07 30.82 4.51
C TRP A 543 -51.03 31.05 3.35
#